data_AF-A0AAX2GUF2-F1
#
_entry.id   AF-A0AAX2GUF2-F1
#
_cell.length_a   1.000
_cell.length_b   1.000
_cell.length_c   1.000
_cell.angle_alpha   90.00
_cell.angle_beta   90.00
_cell.angle_gamma   90.00
#
_symmetry.space_group_name_H-M   'P 1'
#
loop_
_entity.id
_entity.type
_entity.pdbx_description
1 polymer ?
#
loop_
_entity_poly.entity_id
_entity_poly.type
_entity_poly.pdbx_seq_one_letter_code
_entity_poly.pdbx_strand_id
1 'polypeptide(L)'
;MNDDKQQRLTRHKQLATGLFVAMLILYSTMLYLTHTQPALAFVGYVKAFAEAAMVGALADWFAVTALFHHPLGLHIPHTNLIVHKKNDIGENLGAFVVDNFLKAEQLRPYVTQLSIGRYLTDWLNKERNITQIKQWLTKAVEGKTTDRLTSKLFGSVASYLTSHQSTLQGEINKQLPSLVPDFIKNIISESLLKGIQKLLTEAQADPEHVLRTEVQGQLHTLANELPFLEDLKAKLRTLQPTIDSWVQKAAYQFVLRNRHEVGHLISNTVTNWDGQALSEKLELEVGKDLQFIRINGTLVGGLVGLLIYVVTQVVSS
;
A
#
# COMPACT_ATOMS: atom_id res chain seq x y z
N MET A 1 3.82 -11.70 7.10
CA MET A 1 3.30 -10.32 7.20
C MET A 1 1.79 -10.24 6.99
N ASN A 2 1.21 -10.71 5.87
CA ASN A 2 -0.25 -10.78 5.74
C ASN A 2 -0.89 -11.78 6.72
N ASP A 3 -0.26 -12.94 6.92
CA ASP A 3 -0.75 -13.95 7.86
C ASP A 3 -0.78 -13.44 9.31
N ASP A 4 0.21 -12.64 9.71
CA ASP A 4 0.27 -12.02 11.04
C ASP A 4 -0.88 -11.01 11.25
N LYS A 5 -1.20 -10.22 10.22
CA LYS A 5 -2.32 -9.26 10.27
C LYS A 5 -3.65 -9.98 10.34
N GLN A 6 -3.84 -11.03 9.53
CA GLN A 6 -5.03 -11.87 9.57
C GLN A 6 -5.22 -12.54 10.93
N GLN A 7 -4.16 -13.12 11.50
CA GLN A 7 -4.19 -13.72 12.84
C GLN A 7 -4.52 -12.70 13.94
N ARG A 8 -3.99 -11.47 13.83
CA ARG A 8 -4.34 -10.40 14.77
C ARG A 8 -5.81 -10.02 14.65
N LEU A 9 -6.31 -9.83 13.42
CA LEU A 9 -7.71 -9.50 13.17
C LEU A 9 -8.65 -10.58 13.73
N THR A 10 -8.36 -11.86 13.50
CA THR A 10 -9.19 -12.97 14.02
C THR A 10 -9.20 -13.02 15.54
N ARG A 11 -8.05 -12.82 16.21
CA ARG A 11 -7.98 -12.73 17.68
C ARG A 11 -8.85 -11.60 18.22
N HIS A 12 -8.78 -10.41 17.61
CA HIS A 12 -9.60 -9.28 18.04
C HIS A 12 -11.09 -9.49 17.78
N LYS A 13 -11.46 -10.10 16.63
CA LYS A 13 -12.84 -10.53 16.36
C LYS A 13 -13.32 -11.49 17.46
N GLN A 14 -12.52 -12.50 17.80
CA GLN A 14 -12.82 -13.48 18.85
C GLN A 14 -13.01 -12.85 20.23
N LEU A 15 -12.13 -11.92 20.62
CA LEU A 15 -12.26 -11.18 21.88
C LEU A 15 -13.57 -10.39 21.95
N ALA A 16 -13.88 -9.65 20.88
CA ALA A 16 -15.10 -8.83 20.84
C ALA A 16 -16.37 -9.70 20.83
N THR A 17 -16.38 -10.84 20.13
CA THR A 17 -17.48 -11.81 20.18
C THR A 17 -17.58 -12.52 21.53
N GLY A 18 -16.44 -12.83 22.16
CA GLY A 18 -16.40 -13.46 23.48
C GLY A 18 -16.98 -12.55 24.56
N LEU A 19 -16.66 -11.26 24.50
CA LEU A 19 -17.24 -10.24 25.39
C LEU A 19 -18.76 -10.13 25.22
N PHE A 20 -19.26 -10.15 23.98
CA PHE A 20 -20.70 -10.15 23.71
C PHE A 20 -21.40 -11.38 24.31
N VAL A 21 -20.86 -12.58 24.08
CA VAL A 21 -21.42 -13.82 24.64
C VAL A 21 -21.39 -13.81 26.16
N ALA A 22 -20.31 -13.30 26.77
CA ALA A 22 -20.23 -13.15 28.22
C ALA A 22 -21.33 -12.22 28.78
N MET A 23 -21.60 -11.09 28.12
CA MET A 23 -22.70 -10.18 28.52
C MET A 23 -24.07 -10.82 28.33
N LEU A 24 -24.28 -11.59 27.26
CA LEU A 24 -25.52 -12.33 27.02
C LEU A 24 -25.78 -13.37 28.13
N ILE A 25 -24.74 -14.12 28.53
CA ILE A 25 -24.82 -15.08 29.63
C ILE A 25 -25.12 -14.34 30.94
N LEU A 26 -24.38 -13.27 31.24
CA LEU A 26 -24.58 -12.48 32.45
C LEU A 26 -26.02 -11.93 32.52
N TYR A 27 -26.53 -11.37 31.43
CA TYR A 27 -27.91 -10.90 31.33
C TYR A 27 -28.91 -12.03 31.58
N SER A 28 -28.73 -13.18 30.94
CA SER A 28 -29.62 -14.34 31.08
C SER A 28 -29.62 -14.90 32.50
N THR A 29 -28.45 -14.96 33.16
CA THR A 29 -28.33 -15.38 34.56
C THR A 29 -29.02 -14.39 35.49
N MET A 30 -28.81 -13.08 35.31
CA MET A 30 -29.46 -12.07 36.13
C MET A 30 -30.97 -12.04 35.92
N LEU A 31 -31.44 -12.28 34.69
CA LEU A 31 -32.87 -12.42 34.37
C LEU A 31 -33.48 -13.60 35.14
N TYR A 32 -32.82 -14.75 35.14
CA TYR A 32 -33.25 -15.93 35.90
C TYR A 32 -33.25 -15.69 37.42
N LEU A 33 -32.23 -15.04 37.95
CA LEU A 33 -32.13 -14.71 39.39
C LEU A 33 -33.20 -13.70 39.82
N THR A 34 -33.58 -12.76 38.95
CA THR A 34 -34.66 -11.81 39.23
C THR A 34 -36.00 -12.54 39.46
N HIS A 35 -36.25 -13.62 38.71
CA HIS A 35 -37.47 -14.42 38.86
C HIS A 35 -37.46 -15.36 40.06
N THR A 36 -36.30 -15.87 40.47
CA THR A 36 -36.17 -16.88 41.53
C THR A 36 -35.85 -16.30 42.91
N GLN A 37 -35.12 -15.17 42.97
CA GLN A 37 -34.69 -14.51 44.21
C GLN A 37 -34.84 -12.98 44.12
N PRO A 38 -36.08 -12.44 44.15
CA PRO A 38 -36.32 -11.01 43.97
C PRO A 38 -35.77 -10.13 45.10
N ALA A 39 -35.31 -10.70 46.21
CA ALA A 39 -34.79 -9.97 47.36
C ALA A 39 -33.39 -9.35 47.14
N LEU A 40 -32.67 -9.73 46.08
CA LEU A 40 -31.31 -9.28 45.83
C LEU A 40 -31.29 -7.98 44.99
N ALA A 41 -31.26 -6.83 45.67
CA ALA A 41 -31.27 -5.52 45.02
C ALA A 41 -30.12 -5.30 44.00
N PHE A 42 -28.96 -5.94 44.19
CA PHE A 42 -27.82 -5.81 43.27
C PHE A 42 -28.08 -6.43 41.88
N VAL A 43 -29.01 -7.39 41.78
CA VAL A 43 -29.31 -8.12 40.52
C VAL A 43 -29.81 -7.17 39.45
N GLY A 44 -30.64 -6.19 39.82
CA GLY A 44 -31.17 -5.21 38.87
C GLY A 44 -30.09 -4.31 38.26
N TYR A 45 -29.09 -3.90 39.04
CA TYR A 45 -27.96 -3.10 38.55
C TYR A 45 -27.12 -3.88 37.55
N VAL A 46 -26.80 -5.14 37.85
CA VAL A 46 -26.01 -6.00 36.97
C VAL A 46 -26.79 -6.37 35.71
N LYS A 47 -28.10 -6.62 35.84
CA LYS A 47 -28.99 -6.84 34.68
C LYS A 47 -28.99 -5.64 33.74
N ALA A 48 -29.23 -4.44 34.26
CA ALA A 48 -29.28 -3.22 33.44
C ALA A 48 -27.94 -2.92 32.76
N PHE A 49 -26.83 -3.14 33.48
CA PHE A 49 -25.50 -3.07 32.90
C PHE A 49 -25.34 -4.08 31.75
N ALA A 50 -25.64 -5.37 31.98
CA ALA A 50 -25.45 -6.42 30.98
C ALA A 50 -26.36 -6.24 29.76
N GLU A 51 -27.61 -5.81 29.95
CA GLU A 51 -28.57 -5.52 28.88
C GLU A 51 -28.08 -4.39 27.99
N ALA A 52 -27.73 -3.24 28.58
CA ALA A 52 -27.27 -2.09 27.83
C ALA A 52 -25.89 -2.31 27.18
N ALA A 53 -24.99 -3.04 27.85
CA ALA A 53 -23.72 -3.48 27.30
C ALA A 53 -23.90 -4.36 26.06
N MET A 54 -24.82 -5.33 26.12
CA MET A 54 -25.14 -6.21 24.99
C MET A 54 -25.74 -5.43 23.82
N VAL A 55 -26.66 -4.50 24.07
CA VAL A 55 -27.27 -3.66 23.02
C VAL A 55 -26.23 -2.75 22.37
N GLY A 56 -25.36 -2.10 23.15
CA GLY A 56 -24.26 -1.28 22.63
C GLY A 56 -23.30 -2.09 21.75
N ALA A 57 -22.93 -3.29 22.20
CA ALA A 57 -22.10 -4.21 21.42
C ALA A 57 -22.75 -4.64 20.10
N LEU A 58 -24.08 -4.85 20.09
CA LEU A 58 -24.84 -5.22 18.90
C LEU A 58 -24.91 -4.06 17.89
N ALA A 59 -25.15 -2.83 18.37
CA ALA A 59 -25.22 -1.64 17.52
C ALA A 59 -23.88 -1.38 16.80
N ASP A 60 -22.77 -1.43 17.55
CA ASP A 60 -21.44 -1.26 16.98
C ASP A 60 -21.05 -2.45 16.07
N TRP A 61 -21.46 -3.68 16.43
CA TRP A 61 -21.30 -4.81 15.53
C TRP A 61 -22.01 -4.56 14.20
N PHE A 62 -23.26 -4.11 14.22
CA PHE A 62 -24.02 -3.81 13.02
C PHE A 62 -23.35 -2.71 12.19
N ALA A 63 -22.93 -1.61 12.81
CA ALA A 63 -22.28 -0.49 12.11
C ALA A 63 -20.96 -0.91 11.44
N VAL A 64 -20.08 -1.60 12.16
CA VAL A 64 -18.79 -2.07 11.61
C VAL A 64 -19.02 -3.11 10.53
N THR A 65 -19.95 -4.05 10.74
CA THR A 65 -20.26 -5.06 9.71
C THR A 65 -20.86 -4.42 8.47
N ALA A 66 -21.79 -3.47 8.61
CA ALA A 66 -22.40 -2.73 7.50
C ALA A 66 -21.39 -1.87 6.72
N LEU A 67 -20.24 -1.52 7.31
CA LEU A 67 -19.17 -0.84 6.61
C LEU A 67 -18.52 -1.76 5.55
N PHE A 68 -18.22 -3.01 5.90
CA PHE A 68 -17.43 -3.92 5.05
C PHE A 68 -18.23 -5.04 4.36
N HIS A 69 -19.38 -5.42 4.90
CA HIS A 69 -20.13 -6.61 4.54
C HIS A 69 -21.65 -6.41 4.69
N HIS A 70 -22.41 -7.41 4.27
CA HIS A 70 -23.83 -7.51 4.60
C HIS A 70 -24.03 -8.16 5.98
N PRO A 71 -24.72 -7.51 6.93
CA PRO A 71 -24.98 -8.09 8.25
C PRO A 71 -25.83 -9.36 8.12
N LEU A 72 -25.39 -10.45 8.77
CA LEU A 72 -26.00 -11.79 8.67
C LEU A 72 -26.11 -12.35 7.24
N GLY A 73 -25.42 -11.76 6.26
CA GLY A 73 -25.59 -12.10 4.84
C GLY A 73 -26.88 -11.57 4.22
N LEU A 74 -27.64 -10.73 4.94
CA LEU A 74 -28.87 -10.12 4.44
C LEU A 74 -28.56 -8.81 3.71
N HIS A 75 -29.08 -8.68 2.48
CA HIS A 75 -28.93 -7.48 1.67
C HIS A 75 -29.82 -6.34 2.19
N ILE A 76 -29.39 -5.72 3.28
CA ILE A 76 -30.05 -4.54 3.86
C ILE A 76 -29.61 -3.29 3.07
N PRO A 77 -30.53 -2.37 2.72
CA PRO A 77 -30.18 -1.14 2.01
C PRO A 77 -29.16 -0.31 2.81
N HIS A 78 -28.24 0.39 2.12
CA HIS A 78 -27.17 1.21 2.72
C HIS A 78 -26.19 0.43 3.62
N THR A 79 -26.04 -0.88 3.41
CA THR A 79 -24.96 -1.69 4.01
C THR A 79 -23.91 -2.06 2.97
N ASN A 80 -22.83 -2.71 3.41
CA ASN A 80 -21.67 -3.00 2.58
C ASN A 80 -21.10 -1.72 1.93
N LEU A 81 -20.94 -0.66 2.75
CA LEU A 81 -20.72 0.71 2.28
C LEU A 81 -19.43 0.85 1.45
N ILE A 82 -18.35 0.20 1.87
CA ILE A 82 -17.05 0.25 1.17
C ILE A 82 -17.15 -0.29 -0.26
N VAL A 83 -17.86 -1.41 -0.46
CA VAL A 83 -18.08 -2.00 -1.79
C VAL A 83 -18.88 -1.04 -2.68
N HIS A 84 -19.94 -0.44 -2.16
CA HIS A 84 -20.76 0.51 -2.91
C HIS A 84 -20.01 1.82 -3.22
N LYS A 85 -19.10 2.24 -2.35
CA LYS A 85 -18.31 3.48 -2.48
C LYS A 85 -16.94 3.28 -3.14
N LYS A 86 -16.68 2.10 -3.71
CA LYS A 86 -15.37 1.73 -4.29
C LYS A 86 -14.82 2.75 -5.27
N ASN A 87 -15.64 3.23 -6.21
CA ASN A 87 -15.20 4.17 -7.24
C ASN A 87 -14.84 5.54 -6.62
N ASP A 88 -15.73 6.07 -5.76
CA ASP A 88 -15.48 7.30 -5.01
C ASP A 88 -14.19 7.20 -4.17
N ILE A 89 -13.95 6.05 -3.53
CA ILE A 89 -12.72 5.79 -2.76
C ILE A 89 -11.50 5.77 -3.68
N GLY A 90 -11.60 5.14 -4.84
CA GLY A 90 -10.51 5.09 -5.83
C GLY A 90 -10.08 6.46 -6.33
N GLU A 91 -11.05 7.30 -6.71
CA GLU A 91 -10.80 8.67 -7.18
C GLU A 91 -10.18 9.54 -6.08
N ASN A 92 -10.77 9.54 -4.88
CA ASN A 92 -10.26 10.31 -3.75
C ASN A 92 -8.87 9.85 -3.32
N LEU A 93 -8.61 8.54 -3.37
CA LEU A 93 -7.30 7.99 -3.04
C LEU A 93 -6.23 8.39 -4.06
N GLY A 94 -6.57 8.39 -5.34
CA GLY A 94 -5.70 8.90 -6.40
C GLY A 94 -5.31 10.36 -6.15
N ALA A 95 -6.30 11.22 -5.91
CA ALA A 95 -6.07 12.64 -5.59
C ALA A 95 -5.23 12.81 -4.32
N PHE A 96 -5.57 12.08 -3.25
CA PHE A 96 -4.83 12.11 -1.99
C PHE A 96 -3.35 11.77 -2.20
N VAL A 97 -3.04 10.72 -2.98
CA VAL A 97 -1.64 10.32 -3.20
C VAL A 97 -0.87 11.41 -3.97
N VAL A 98 -1.48 11.99 -4.99
CA VAL A 98 -0.89 13.09 -5.76
C VAL A 98 -0.59 14.29 -4.86
N ASP A 99 -1.56 14.68 -4.03
CA ASP A 99 -1.47 15.89 -3.22
C ASP A 99 -0.60 15.74 -1.96
N ASN A 100 -0.34 14.51 -1.50
CA ASN A 100 0.38 14.27 -0.24
C ASN A 100 1.71 13.52 -0.40
N PHE A 101 1.99 12.93 -1.55
CA PHE A 101 3.24 12.19 -1.77
C PHE A 101 3.96 12.56 -3.06
N LEU A 102 3.27 13.04 -4.10
CA LEU A 102 3.89 13.35 -5.39
C LEU A 102 4.33 14.81 -5.53
N LYS A 103 4.28 15.59 -4.43
CA LYS A 103 4.84 16.95 -4.42
C LYS A 103 6.36 16.92 -4.40
N ALA A 104 6.96 17.89 -5.09
CA ALA A 104 8.41 18.06 -5.22
C ALA A 104 9.20 17.93 -3.91
N GLU A 105 8.68 18.54 -2.84
CA GLU A 105 9.33 18.59 -1.53
C GLU A 105 9.23 17.25 -0.79
N GLN A 106 8.09 16.57 -0.90
CA GLN A 106 7.81 15.30 -0.24
C GLN A 106 8.50 14.14 -0.95
N LEU A 107 8.61 14.20 -2.28
CA LEU A 107 9.18 13.14 -3.09
C LEU A 107 10.71 13.05 -2.98
N ARG A 108 11.37 14.20 -2.80
CA ARG A 108 12.85 14.31 -2.79
C ARG A 108 13.54 13.31 -1.85
N PRO A 109 13.20 13.22 -0.54
CA PRO A 109 13.87 12.28 0.36
C PRO A 109 13.74 10.82 -0.12
N TYR A 110 12.57 10.43 -0.61
CA TYR A 110 12.32 9.07 -1.10
C TYR A 110 13.14 8.76 -2.36
N VAL A 111 13.15 9.66 -3.34
CA VAL A 111 13.90 9.45 -4.59
C VAL A 111 15.40 9.40 -4.34
N THR A 112 15.92 10.22 -3.43
CA THR A 112 17.36 10.21 -3.10
C THR A 112 17.83 8.94 -2.40
N GLN A 113 16.93 8.24 -1.70
CA GLN A 113 17.23 7.00 -1.00
C GLN A 113 17.06 5.75 -1.89
N LEU A 114 16.42 5.90 -3.05
CA LEU A 114 16.27 4.79 -4.00
C LEU A 114 17.62 4.34 -4.54
N SER A 115 17.97 3.09 -4.23
CA SER A 115 19.19 2.44 -4.71
C SER A 115 19.03 1.82 -6.11
N ILE A 116 18.11 2.32 -6.95
CA ILE A 116 17.84 1.75 -8.28
C ILE A 116 19.09 1.75 -9.16
N GLY A 117 19.92 2.79 -9.08
CA GLY A 117 21.19 2.83 -9.83
C GLY A 117 22.21 1.78 -9.35
N ARG A 118 22.18 1.35 -8.08
CA ARG A 118 22.92 0.17 -7.60
C ARG A 118 22.44 -1.10 -8.31
N TYR A 119 21.13 -1.34 -8.41
CA TYR A 119 20.61 -2.52 -9.14
C TYR A 119 21.06 -2.53 -10.61
N LEU A 120 21.01 -1.38 -11.28
CA LEU A 120 21.48 -1.25 -12.66
C LEU A 120 22.99 -1.49 -12.76
N THR A 121 23.77 -0.94 -11.84
CA THR A 121 25.23 -1.10 -11.79
C THR A 121 25.63 -2.54 -11.50
N ASP A 122 24.95 -3.21 -10.57
CA ASP A 122 25.17 -4.62 -10.24
C ASP A 122 24.83 -5.52 -11.43
N TRP A 123 23.78 -5.19 -12.17
CA TRP A 123 23.47 -5.83 -13.44
C TRP A 123 24.58 -5.59 -14.48
N LEU A 124 24.99 -4.35 -14.72
CA LEU A 124 26.05 -4.00 -15.66
C LEU A 124 27.36 -4.76 -15.36
N ASN A 125 27.67 -4.99 -14.08
CA ASN A 125 28.89 -5.64 -13.61
C ASN A 125 28.90 -7.18 -13.71
N LYS A 126 27.80 -7.82 -14.15
CA LYS A 126 27.78 -9.27 -14.39
C LYS A 126 28.62 -9.60 -15.64
N GLU A 127 29.46 -10.62 -15.55
CA GLU A 127 30.38 -11.03 -16.64
C GLU A 127 29.71 -11.18 -18.00
N ARG A 128 28.51 -11.78 -18.01
CA ARG A 128 27.68 -11.91 -19.22
C ARG A 128 27.37 -10.55 -19.86
N ASN A 129 26.98 -9.56 -19.06
CA ASN A 129 26.56 -8.25 -19.53
C ASN A 129 27.76 -7.42 -19.97
N ILE A 130 28.87 -7.48 -19.23
CA ILE A 130 30.13 -6.84 -19.63
C ILE A 130 30.58 -7.36 -20.99
N THR A 131 30.54 -8.68 -21.19
CA THR A 131 30.91 -9.30 -22.47
C THR A 131 30.01 -8.81 -23.60
N GLN A 132 28.70 -8.74 -23.38
CA GLN A 132 27.73 -8.22 -24.36
C GLN A 132 27.97 -6.74 -24.67
N ILE A 133 28.15 -5.90 -23.65
CA ILE A 133 28.40 -4.46 -23.79
C ILE A 133 29.71 -4.24 -24.53
N LYS A 134 30.79 -4.96 -24.19
CA LYS A 134 32.07 -4.90 -24.89
C LYS A 134 31.89 -5.22 -26.38
N GLN A 135 31.21 -6.32 -26.71
CA GLN A 135 30.92 -6.69 -28.10
C GLN A 135 30.12 -5.61 -28.83
N TRP A 136 29.13 -4.99 -28.17
CA TRP A 136 28.35 -3.93 -28.78
C TRP A 136 29.14 -2.64 -28.98
N LEU A 137 30.00 -2.27 -28.02
CA LEU A 137 30.87 -1.10 -28.10
C LEU A 137 31.92 -1.26 -29.20
N THR A 138 32.60 -2.42 -29.28
CA THR A 138 33.58 -2.69 -30.36
C THR A 138 32.96 -2.55 -31.74
N LYS A 139 31.76 -3.12 -31.95
CA LYS A 139 31.02 -2.97 -33.22
C LYS A 139 30.60 -1.53 -33.50
N ALA A 140 30.30 -0.74 -32.46
CA ALA A 140 29.94 0.66 -32.62
C ALA A 140 31.14 1.49 -33.10
N VAL A 141 32.34 1.21 -32.62
CA VAL A 141 33.60 1.82 -33.07
C VAL A 141 33.90 1.45 -34.53
N GLU A 142 33.68 0.18 -34.91
CA GLU A 142 33.99 -0.34 -36.25
C GLU A 142 33.00 0.10 -37.35
N GLY A 143 31.76 0.50 -37.01
CA GLY A 143 30.67 0.66 -37.98
C GLY A 143 29.73 1.86 -37.80
N LYS A 144 30.09 2.86 -36.99
CA LYS A 144 29.35 4.15 -36.82
C LYS A 144 27.86 4.08 -36.43
N THR A 145 27.38 3.01 -35.79
CA THR A 145 25.97 2.93 -35.36
C THR A 145 25.81 2.83 -33.83
N THR A 146 26.12 3.94 -33.13
CA THR A 146 25.83 4.11 -31.70
C THR A 146 24.33 3.99 -31.41
N ASP A 147 23.48 4.29 -32.40
CA ASP A 147 22.02 4.18 -32.30
C ASP A 147 21.55 2.75 -32.00
N ARG A 148 22.07 1.75 -32.72
CA ARG A 148 21.75 0.32 -32.50
C ARG A 148 22.21 -0.17 -31.13
N LEU A 149 23.40 0.25 -30.70
CA LEU A 149 23.92 -0.05 -29.36
C LEU A 149 22.99 0.54 -28.29
N THR A 150 22.58 1.79 -28.46
CA THR A 150 21.69 2.51 -27.56
C THR A 150 20.36 1.78 -27.43
N SER A 151 19.71 1.44 -28.55
CA SER A 151 18.47 0.65 -28.54
C SER A 151 18.61 -0.70 -27.83
N LYS A 152 19.72 -1.41 -28.04
CA LYS A 152 19.99 -2.69 -27.35
C LYS A 152 20.19 -2.52 -25.85
N LEU A 153 20.88 -1.47 -25.42
CA LEU A 153 21.06 -1.16 -24.01
C LEU A 153 19.71 -0.87 -23.35
N PHE A 154 18.89 0.01 -23.92
CA PHE A 154 17.56 0.32 -23.40
C PHE A 154 16.68 -0.93 -23.28
N GLY A 155 16.64 -1.76 -24.33
CA GLY A 155 15.87 -3.01 -24.28
C GLY A 155 16.38 -3.98 -23.20
N SER A 156 17.69 -4.06 -23.00
CA SER A 156 18.30 -4.94 -21.99
C SER A 156 18.03 -4.45 -20.56
N VAL A 157 18.12 -3.14 -20.34
CA VAL A 157 17.76 -2.50 -19.06
C VAL A 157 16.28 -2.68 -18.77
N ALA A 158 15.39 -2.42 -19.74
CA ALA A 158 13.96 -2.64 -19.59
C ALA A 158 13.66 -4.10 -19.20
N SER A 159 14.27 -5.06 -19.91
CA SER A 159 14.10 -6.50 -19.63
C SER A 159 14.61 -6.88 -18.23
N TYR A 160 15.72 -6.28 -17.79
CA TYR A 160 16.24 -6.49 -16.44
C TYR A 160 15.29 -5.95 -15.37
N LEU A 161 14.79 -4.72 -15.52
CA LEU A 161 13.85 -4.14 -14.57
C LEU A 161 12.53 -4.91 -14.51
N THR A 162 12.01 -5.39 -15.64
CA THR A 162 10.81 -6.23 -15.68
C THR A 162 11.04 -7.56 -14.97
N SER A 163 12.18 -8.22 -15.19
CA SER A 163 12.49 -9.50 -14.51
C SER A 163 12.74 -9.36 -13.00
N HIS A 164 13.12 -8.17 -12.52
CA HIS A 164 13.40 -7.89 -11.11
C HIS A 164 12.34 -6.99 -10.46
N GLN A 165 11.16 -6.90 -11.06
CA GLN A 165 10.10 -5.98 -10.64
C GLN A 165 9.72 -6.17 -9.17
N SER A 166 9.57 -7.39 -8.68
CA SER A 166 9.18 -7.68 -7.28
C SER A 166 10.23 -7.19 -6.26
N THR A 167 11.51 -7.38 -6.54
CA THR A 167 12.61 -6.90 -5.69
C THR A 167 12.64 -5.38 -5.65
N LEU A 168 12.48 -4.74 -6.81
CA LEU A 168 12.44 -3.28 -6.92
C LEU A 168 11.20 -2.70 -6.22
N GLN A 169 10.04 -3.35 -6.33
CA GLN A 169 8.84 -2.98 -5.58
C GLN A 169 9.10 -3.02 -4.08
N GLY A 170 9.72 -4.10 -3.58
CA GLY A 170 10.10 -4.23 -2.18
C GLY A 170 11.04 -3.11 -1.73
N GLU A 171 11.99 -2.72 -2.57
CA GLU A 171 12.93 -1.64 -2.23
C GLU A 171 12.25 -0.27 -2.20
N ILE A 172 11.38 0.04 -3.17
CA ILE A 172 10.60 1.29 -3.17
C ILE A 172 9.67 1.32 -1.94
N ASN A 173 9.00 0.20 -1.64
CA ASN A 173 8.09 0.08 -0.48
C ASN A 173 8.78 0.38 0.86
N LYS A 174 10.05 0.00 1.02
CA LYS A 174 10.82 0.28 2.25
C LYS A 174 11.08 1.77 2.47
N GLN A 175 11.15 2.56 1.39
CA GLN A 175 11.41 3.98 1.49
C GLN A 175 10.14 4.77 1.84
N LEU A 176 8.95 4.23 1.54
CA LEU A 176 7.69 4.90 1.85
C LEU A 176 7.41 4.93 3.38
N PRO A 177 6.79 6.00 3.91
CA PRO A 177 6.52 6.12 5.34
C PRO A 177 5.77 4.93 5.93
N SER A 178 6.07 4.60 7.17
CA SER A 178 5.36 3.53 7.91
C SER A 178 3.88 3.83 8.11
N LEU A 179 3.49 5.10 8.13
CA LEU A 179 2.09 5.54 8.23
C LEU A 179 1.25 5.15 7.01
N VAL A 180 1.89 4.95 5.84
CA VAL A 180 1.18 4.58 4.61
C VAL A 180 0.77 3.10 4.68
N PRO A 181 -0.51 2.75 4.48
CA PRO A 181 -0.95 1.35 4.44
C PRO A 181 -0.23 0.55 3.36
N ASP A 182 -0.02 -0.76 3.58
CA ASP A 182 0.81 -1.56 2.68
C ASP A 182 0.19 -1.69 1.29
N PHE A 183 -1.14 -1.72 1.19
CA PHE A 183 -1.81 -1.73 -0.11
C PHE A 183 -1.54 -0.46 -0.93
N ILE A 184 -1.42 0.70 -0.28
CA ILE A 184 -1.07 1.98 -0.92
C ILE A 184 0.39 1.97 -1.38
N LYS A 185 1.30 1.48 -0.53
CA LYS A 185 2.72 1.33 -0.89
C LYS A 185 2.87 0.52 -2.17
N ASN A 186 2.18 -0.62 -2.24
CA ASN A 186 2.20 -1.49 -3.41
C ASN A 186 1.68 -0.78 -4.67
N ILE A 187 0.57 -0.05 -4.57
CA ILE A 187 0.01 0.72 -5.69
C ILE A 187 1.01 1.78 -6.19
N ILE A 188 1.63 2.54 -5.27
CA ILE A 188 2.62 3.58 -5.62
C ILE A 188 3.82 2.93 -6.30
N SER A 189 4.42 1.91 -5.69
CA SER A 189 5.60 1.23 -6.21
C SER A 189 5.36 0.60 -7.57
N GLU A 190 4.21 -0.04 -7.78
CA GLU A 190 3.83 -0.60 -9.08
C GLU A 190 3.65 0.49 -10.14
N SER A 191 2.97 1.59 -9.79
CA SER A 191 2.74 2.71 -10.71
C SER A 191 4.05 3.39 -11.12
N LEU A 192 4.98 3.59 -10.17
CA LEU A 192 6.30 4.15 -10.44
C LEU A 192 7.13 3.24 -11.36
N LEU A 193 7.14 1.94 -11.11
CA LEU A 193 7.89 1.00 -11.96
C LEU A 193 7.31 0.88 -13.37
N LYS A 194 5.98 0.85 -13.50
CA LYS A 194 5.30 0.92 -14.81
C LYS A 194 5.67 2.21 -15.55
N GLY A 195 5.71 3.33 -14.83
CA GLY A 195 6.14 4.61 -15.38
C GLY A 195 7.58 4.61 -15.91
N ILE A 196 8.52 4.06 -15.12
CA ILE A 196 9.92 3.90 -15.54
C ILE A 196 10.02 2.97 -16.75
N GLN A 197 9.29 1.85 -16.76
CA GLN A 197 9.27 0.93 -17.91
C GLN A 197 8.76 1.64 -19.18
N LYS A 198 7.66 2.39 -19.07
CA LYS A 198 7.10 3.20 -20.16
C LYS A 198 8.13 4.18 -20.72
N LEU A 199 8.80 4.95 -19.86
CA LEU A 199 9.86 5.87 -20.28
C LEU A 199 11.02 5.18 -21.00
N LEU A 200 11.46 4.01 -20.53
CA LEU A 200 12.54 3.27 -21.17
C LEU A 200 12.13 2.75 -22.54
N THR A 201 10.87 2.30 -22.69
CA THR A 201 10.32 1.88 -23.98
C THR A 201 10.17 3.06 -24.94
N GLU A 202 9.72 4.23 -24.46
CA GLU A 202 9.64 5.46 -25.24
C GLU A 202 11.04 5.91 -25.71
N ALA A 203 12.01 5.96 -24.81
CA ALA A 203 13.40 6.30 -25.15
C ALA A 203 14.07 5.29 -26.09
N GLN A 204 13.63 4.03 -26.06
CA GLN A 204 14.09 3.02 -27.00
C GLN A 204 13.53 3.25 -28.41
N ALA A 205 12.28 3.69 -28.51
CA ALA A 205 11.55 3.86 -29.77
C ALA A 205 11.79 5.22 -30.44
N ASP A 206 11.94 6.29 -29.67
CA ASP A 206 12.09 7.66 -30.16
C ASP A 206 13.57 8.11 -30.18
N PRO A 207 14.18 8.33 -31.38
CA PRO A 207 15.55 8.80 -31.51
C PRO A 207 15.83 10.18 -30.91
N GLU A 208 14.83 11.06 -30.83
CA GLU A 208 14.98 12.43 -30.31
C GLU A 208 14.69 12.52 -28.81
N HIS A 209 14.38 11.39 -28.17
CA HIS A 209 14.08 11.37 -26.75
C HIS A 209 15.28 11.83 -25.92
N VAL A 210 15.08 12.81 -25.03
CA VAL A 210 16.15 13.42 -24.20
C VAL A 210 17.01 12.37 -23.47
N LEU A 211 16.35 11.37 -22.88
CA LEU A 211 17.00 10.25 -22.18
C LEU A 211 17.93 9.45 -23.09
N ARG A 212 17.52 9.26 -24.36
CA ARG A 212 18.27 8.51 -25.35
C ARG A 212 19.50 9.27 -25.78
N THR A 213 19.37 10.57 -26.08
CA THR A 213 20.49 11.41 -26.50
C THR A 213 21.60 11.46 -25.44
N GLU A 214 21.23 11.58 -24.17
CA GLU A 214 22.18 11.57 -23.04
C GLU A 214 22.93 10.22 -22.97
N VAL A 215 22.19 9.10 -22.97
CA VAL A 215 22.78 7.75 -22.93
C VAL A 215 23.66 7.48 -24.15
N GLN A 216 23.23 7.91 -25.32
CA GLN A 216 23.98 7.79 -26.56
C GLN A 216 25.30 8.56 -26.50
N GLY A 217 25.31 9.76 -25.94
CA GLY A 217 26.52 10.54 -25.70
C GLY A 217 27.52 9.80 -24.79
N GLN A 218 27.04 9.27 -23.66
CA GLN A 218 27.87 8.50 -22.73
C GLN A 218 28.42 7.22 -23.38
N LEU A 219 27.60 6.52 -24.16
CA LEU A 219 28.01 5.33 -24.91
C LEU A 219 29.03 5.65 -25.99
N HIS A 220 28.90 6.80 -26.66
CA HIS A 220 29.87 7.25 -27.66
C HIS A 220 31.22 7.55 -27.02
N THR A 221 31.25 8.25 -25.90
CA THR A 221 32.46 8.49 -25.11
C THR A 221 33.10 7.17 -24.67
N LEU A 222 32.31 6.26 -24.10
CA LEU A 222 32.80 4.96 -23.65
C LEU A 222 33.33 4.09 -24.80
N ALA A 223 32.70 4.16 -25.98
CA ALA A 223 33.15 3.44 -27.17
C ALA A 223 34.52 3.96 -27.66
N ASN A 224 34.71 5.28 -27.67
CA ASN A 224 35.97 5.90 -28.09
C ASN A 224 37.11 5.66 -27.09
N GLU A 225 36.78 5.57 -25.80
CA GLU A 225 37.76 5.23 -24.75
C GLU A 225 38.12 3.73 -24.72
N LEU A 226 37.24 2.85 -25.24
CA LEU A 226 37.38 1.40 -25.13
C LEU A 226 38.76 0.84 -25.51
N PRO A 227 39.43 1.28 -26.59
CA PRO A 227 40.76 0.76 -26.97
C PRO A 227 41.85 1.04 -25.92
N PHE A 228 41.64 2.04 -25.06
CA PHE A 228 42.58 2.48 -24.04
C PHE A 228 42.24 1.95 -22.65
N LEU A 229 41.12 1.24 -22.50
CA LEU A 229 40.69 0.68 -21.21
C LEU A 229 41.36 -0.67 -20.97
N GLU A 230 42.12 -0.77 -19.87
CA GLU A 230 42.61 -2.06 -19.36
C GLU A 230 41.46 -2.94 -18.87
N ASP A 231 40.49 -2.35 -18.16
CA ASP A 231 39.31 -3.04 -17.62
C ASP A 231 38.03 -2.22 -17.79
N LEU A 232 37.13 -2.71 -18.65
CA LEU A 232 35.80 -2.13 -18.85
C LEU A 232 34.97 -2.18 -17.56
N LYS A 233 35.14 -3.21 -16.73
CA LYS A 233 34.41 -3.37 -15.46
C LYS A 233 34.77 -2.27 -14.48
N ALA A 234 36.06 -1.98 -14.33
CA ALA A 234 36.54 -0.86 -13.53
C ALA A 234 35.93 0.47 -14.00
N LYS A 235 35.91 0.73 -15.32
CA LYS A 235 35.29 1.95 -15.87
C LYS A 235 33.78 2.01 -15.59
N LEU A 236 33.04 0.92 -15.79
CA LEU A 236 31.59 0.88 -15.50
C LEU A 236 31.28 1.15 -14.02
N ARG A 237 32.13 0.68 -13.09
CA ARG A 237 31.99 1.00 -11.66
C ARG A 237 32.14 2.50 -11.37
N THR A 238 33.01 3.21 -12.11
CA THR A 238 33.14 4.67 -11.95
C THR A 238 31.89 5.44 -12.39
N LEU A 239 31.03 4.83 -13.22
CA LEU A 239 29.78 5.44 -13.68
C LEU A 239 28.64 5.33 -12.68
N GLN A 240 28.79 4.55 -11.60
CA GLN A 240 27.75 4.37 -10.59
C GLN A 240 27.14 5.68 -10.07
N PRO A 241 27.91 6.68 -9.58
CA PRO A 241 27.34 7.95 -9.10
C PRO A 241 26.60 8.72 -10.20
N THR A 242 27.07 8.63 -11.46
CA THR A 242 26.41 9.24 -12.61
C THR A 242 25.08 8.56 -12.91
N ILE A 243 25.05 7.22 -12.90
CA ILE A 243 23.83 6.42 -13.07
C ILE A 243 22.84 6.73 -11.94
N ASP A 244 23.30 6.78 -10.68
CA ASP A 244 22.46 7.12 -9.54
C ASP A 244 21.83 8.51 -9.70
N SER A 245 22.63 9.53 -10.03
CA SER A 245 22.11 10.90 -10.26
C SER A 245 21.13 10.96 -11.42
N TRP A 246 21.41 10.25 -12.51
CA TRP A 246 20.54 10.20 -13.69
C TRP A 246 19.21 9.51 -13.39
N VAL A 247 19.24 8.35 -12.72
CA VAL A 247 18.04 7.62 -12.29
C VAL A 247 17.20 8.48 -11.33
N GLN A 248 17.83 9.17 -10.38
CA GLN A 248 17.14 10.07 -9.46
C GLN A 248 16.48 11.24 -10.20
N LYS A 249 17.20 11.89 -11.11
CA LYS A 249 16.66 12.99 -11.94
C LYS A 249 15.51 12.50 -12.82
N ALA A 250 15.66 11.35 -13.47
CA ALA A 250 14.63 10.76 -14.31
C ALA A 250 13.38 10.41 -13.50
N ALA A 251 13.54 9.77 -12.33
CA ALA A 251 12.43 9.46 -11.43
C ALA A 251 11.72 10.75 -10.95
N TYR A 252 12.49 11.76 -10.54
CA TYR A 252 11.94 13.03 -10.07
C TYR A 252 11.18 13.78 -11.19
N GLN A 253 11.78 13.90 -12.38
CA GLN A 253 11.13 14.53 -13.53
C GLN A 253 9.91 13.75 -13.99
N PHE A 254 9.98 12.42 -14.00
CA PHE A 254 8.85 11.57 -14.36
C PHE A 254 7.67 11.80 -13.43
N VAL A 255 7.87 11.72 -12.12
CA VAL A 255 6.79 11.88 -11.15
C VAL A 255 6.19 13.28 -11.21
N LEU A 256 7.01 14.33 -11.32
CA LEU A 256 6.51 15.70 -11.38
C LEU A 256 5.77 16.01 -12.69
N ARG A 257 6.32 15.58 -13.83
CA ARG A 257 5.71 15.81 -15.15
C ARG A 257 4.43 14.99 -15.31
N ASN A 258 4.41 13.79 -14.75
CA ASN A 258 3.31 12.84 -14.91
C ASN A 258 2.48 12.66 -13.64
N ARG A 259 2.44 13.67 -12.74
CA ARG A 259 1.68 13.61 -11.49
C ARG A 259 0.22 13.19 -11.70
N HIS A 260 -0.39 13.71 -12.77
CA HIS A 260 -1.77 13.38 -13.15
C HIS A 260 -1.88 11.96 -13.67
N GLU A 261 -0.92 11.52 -14.49
CA GLU A 261 -0.92 10.15 -15.01
C GLU A 261 -0.67 9.12 -13.91
N VAL A 262 0.26 9.37 -12.98
CA VAL A 262 0.47 8.52 -11.80
C VAL A 262 -0.79 8.49 -10.94
N GLY A 263 -1.43 9.65 -10.68
CA GLY A 263 -2.72 9.71 -9.99
C GLY A 263 -3.81 8.89 -10.69
N HIS A 264 -3.91 8.99 -12.01
CA HIS A 264 -4.83 8.19 -12.82
C HIS A 264 -4.49 6.69 -12.77
N LEU A 265 -3.21 6.30 -12.81
CA LEU A 265 -2.80 4.90 -12.68
C LEU A 265 -3.21 4.33 -11.31
N ILE A 266 -3.04 5.10 -10.23
CA ILE A 266 -3.48 4.72 -8.88
C ILE A 266 -5.00 4.59 -8.83
N SER A 267 -5.72 5.62 -9.30
CA SER A 267 -7.19 5.63 -9.33
C SER A 267 -7.75 4.48 -10.16
N ASN A 268 -7.19 4.23 -11.35
CA ASN A 268 -7.60 3.14 -12.24
C ASN A 268 -7.28 1.79 -11.63
N THR A 269 -6.14 1.65 -10.95
CA THR A 269 -5.78 0.39 -10.28
C THR A 269 -6.82 0.04 -9.21
N VAL A 270 -7.22 1.01 -8.38
CA VAL A 270 -8.22 0.81 -7.32
C VAL A 270 -9.63 0.65 -7.88
N THR A 271 -10.00 1.42 -8.90
CA THR A 271 -11.30 1.34 -9.58
C THR A 271 -11.47 0.00 -10.29
N ASN A 272 -10.39 -0.59 -10.78
CA ASN A 272 -10.41 -1.91 -11.43
C ASN A 272 -10.41 -3.08 -10.43
N TRP A 273 -10.22 -2.84 -9.13
CA TRP A 273 -10.40 -3.90 -8.14
C TRP A 273 -11.86 -4.31 -8.05
N ASP A 274 -12.09 -5.57 -7.70
CA ASP A 274 -13.41 -5.95 -7.22
C ASP A 274 -13.69 -5.25 -5.89
N GLY A 275 -14.95 -4.87 -5.66
CA GLY A 275 -15.33 -4.16 -4.44
C GLY A 275 -15.01 -4.97 -3.19
N GLN A 276 -15.16 -6.29 -3.24
CA GLN A 276 -14.82 -7.16 -2.11
C GLN A 276 -13.32 -7.15 -1.83
N ALA A 277 -12.49 -7.18 -2.87
CA ALA A 277 -11.04 -7.11 -2.73
C ALA A 277 -10.58 -5.80 -2.07
N LEU A 278 -11.21 -4.66 -2.38
CA LEU A 278 -10.95 -3.40 -1.67
C LEU A 278 -11.40 -3.48 -0.21
N SER A 279 -12.61 -4.01 0.04
CA SER A 279 -13.17 -4.17 1.38
C SER A 279 -12.26 -5.00 2.28
N GLU A 280 -11.80 -6.15 1.79
CA GLU A 280 -10.87 -7.04 2.51
C GLU A 280 -9.54 -6.34 2.82
N LYS A 281 -8.95 -5.64 1.85
CA LYS A 281 -7.69 -4.91 2.07
C LYS A 281 -7.85 -3.82 3.12
N LEU A 282 -8.96 -3.08 3.09
CA LEU A 282 -9.25 -2.05 4.09
C LEU A 282 -9.52 -2.69 5.46
N GLU A 283 -10.31 -3.75 5.54
CA GLU A 283 -10.57 -4.46 6.80
C GLU A 283 -9.28 -5.03 7.42
N LEU A 284 -8.35 -5.53 6.60
CA LEU A 284 -7.07 -6.01 7.10
C LEU A 284 -6.20 -4.92 7.74
N GLU A 285 -6.32 -3.68 7.25
CA GLU A 285 -5.54 -2.55 7.76
C GLU A 285 -6.22 -1.88 8.98
N VAL A 286 -7.53 -1.62 8.93
CA VAL A 286 -8.25 -0.89 9.98
C VAL A 286 -9.12 -1.75 10.89
N GLY A 287 -9.38 -3.01 10.52
CA GLY A 287 -10.38 -3.85 11.17
C GLY A 287 -10.06 -4.16 12.63
N LYS A 288 -8.78 -4.20 13.01
CA LYS A 288 -8.37 -4.32 14.42
C LYS A 288 -8.87 -3.13 15.24
N ASP A 289 -8.61 -1.91 14.77
CA ASP A 289 -8.95 -0.69 15.51
C ASP A 289 -10.47 -0.52 15.60
N LEU A 290 -11.19 -0.97 14.58
CA LEU A 290 -12.65 -1.01 14.60
C LEU A 290 -13.23 -2.02 15.61
N GLN A 291 -12.52 -3.10 15.96
CA GLN A 291 -12.98 -4.00 17.03
C GLN A 291 -12.94 -3.31 18.42
N PHE A 292 -12.06 -2.33 18.63
CA PHE A 292 -12.06 -1.58 19.89
C PHE A 292 -13.32 -0.73 20.06
N ILE A 293 -13.93 -0.26 18.96
CA ILE A 293 -15.22 0.43 19.02
C ILE A 293 -16.25 -0.49 19.67
N ARG A 294 -16.32 -1.78 19.27
CA ARG A 294 -17.25 -2.74 19.86
C ARG A 294 -17.02 -3.00 21.35
N ILE A 295 -15.75 -3.10 21.77
CA ILE A 295 -15.40 -3.25 23.19
C ILE A 295 -15.83 -2.01 23.97
N ASN A 296 -15.55 -0.81 23.43
CA ASN A 296 -15.93 0.45 24.03
C ASN A 296 -17.45 0.62 24.10
N GLY A 297 -18.20 0.25 23.05
CA GLY A 297 -19.67 0.27 23.06
C GLY A 297 -20.27 -0.66 24.10
N THR A 298 -19.63 -1.80 24.35
CA THR A 298 -20.03 -2.69 25.46
C THR A 298 -19.85 -2.01 26.81
N LEU A 299 -18.68 -1.39 27.05
CA LEU A 299 -18.37 -0.73 28.32
C LEU A 299 -19.23 0.51 28.55
N VAL A 300 -19.30 1.40 27.55
CA VAL A 300 -20.09 2.64 27.62
C VAL A 300 -21.58 2.31 27.72
N GLY A 301 -22.08 1.36 26.92
CA GLY A 301 -23.46 0.90 26.99
C GLY A 301 -23.81 0.40 28.39
N GLY A 302 -22.98 -0.46 28.98
CA GLY A 302 -23.21 -0.96 30.34
C GLY A 302 -23.20 0.14 31.41
N LEU A 303 -22.24 1.06 31.36
CA LEU A 303 -22.17 2.18 32.31
C LEU A 303 -23.39 3.11 32.20
N VAL A 304 -23.83 3.41 30.98
CA VAL A 304 -25.03 4.22 30.73
C VAL A 304 -26.27 3.49 31.22
N GLY A 305 -26.42 2.19 30.94
CA GLY A 305 -27.53 1.38 31.44
C GLY A 305 -27.59 1.35 32.97
N LEU A 306 -26.44 1.20 33.63
CA LEU A 306 -26.33 1.25 35.08
C LEU A 306 -26.73 2.63 35.62
N LEU A 307 -26.25 3.71 35.01
CA LEU A 307 -26.60 5.07 35.41
C LEU A 307 -28.10 5.35 35.27
N ILE A 308 -28.70 4.96 34.13
CA ILE A 308 -30.15 5.09 33.91
C ILE A 308 -30.91 4.30 34.98
N TYR A 309 -30.47 3.09 35.29
CA TYR A 309 -31.11 2.25 36.30
C TYR A 309 -31.02 2.87 37.70
N VAL A 310 -29.85 3.39 38.10
CA VAL A 310 -29.65 4.10 39.37
C VAL A 310 -30.61 5.29 39.48
N VAL A 311 -30.67 6.14 38.44
CA VAL A 311 -31.56 7.30 38.41
C VAL A 311 -33.02 6.88 38.49
N THR A 312 -33.41 5.84 37.75
CA THR A 312 -34.77 5.30 37.77
C THR A 312 -35.16 4.84 39.17
N GLN A 313 -34.27 4.11 39.86
CA GLN A 313 -34.51 3.66 41.24
C GLN A 313 -34.69 4.84 42.19
N VAL A 314 -33.80 5.83 42.13
CA VAL A 314 -33.87 7.04 42.98
C VAL A 314 -35.16 7.83 42.75
N VAL A 315 -35.61 7.96 41.51
CA VAL A 315 -36.87 8.65 41.17
C VAL A 315 -38.11 7.85 41.59
N SER A 316 -38.02 6.51 41.59
CA SER A 316 -39.12 5.62 41.99
C SER A 316 -39.21 5.33 43.49
N SER A 317 -38.24 5.83 44.28
CA SER A 317 -38.17 5.71 45.75
C SER A 317 -38.97 6.81 46.43
#